data_AF-A0A5E7QYU5-F1
#
_entry.id   AF-A0A5E7QYU5-F1
#
_cell.length_a   1.000
_cell.length_b   1.000
_cell.length_c   1.000
_cell.angle_alpha   90.00
_cell.angle_beta   90.00
_cell.angle_gamma   90.00
#
_symmetry.space_group_name_H-M   'P 1'
#
loop_
_entity.id
_entity.type
_entity.pdbx_description
1 polymer ?
#
loop_
_entity_poly.entity_id
_entity_poly.type
_entity_poly.pdbx_seq_one_letter_code
_entity_poly.pdbx_strand_id
1 'polypeptide(L)'
;MNAVQRLYLVSHPLRISRYGAHSSLSTAERVEIIDVLTQTLGTALNLQALLKGSQQTLHTVSFLPVQQLFHRLVRANADYTGFLVEAITDLGGHAQAEALYRLNEIQQPQCFAECLSGISRGARRLRAVDTLLRDYRECAAANKDTASKRFFEECTRHNARFLSLIEDHLSQ
;
A
#
# COMPACT_ATOMS: atom_id res chain seq x y z
N MET A 1 -3.29 -34.45 36.22
CA MET A 1 -2.91 -33.19 35.55
C MET A 1 -3.10 -33.36 34.06
N ASN A 2 -4.14 -32.76 33.46
CA ASN A 2 -4.35 -32.75 32.01
C ASN A 2 -4.65 -31.31 31.59
N ALA A 3 -3.71 -30.69 30.87
CA ALA A 3 -3.83 -29.33 30.37
C ALA A 3 -4.71 -29.35 29.11
N VAL A 4 -5.83 -28.64 29.18
CA VAL A 4 -6.77 -28.44 28.07
C VAL A 4 -6.09 -27.55 27.02
N GLN A 5 -5.86 -28.10 25.83
CA GLN A 5 -5.46 -27.35 24.64
C GLN A 5 -6.58 -26.37 24.27
N ARG A 6 -6.39 -25.08 24.59
CA ARG A 6 -7.22 -24.00 24.04
C ARG A 6 -6.86 -23.85 22.57
N LEU A 7 -7.63 -24.48 21.70
CA LEU A 7 -7.72 -24.13 20.29
C LEU A 7 -8.23 -22.68 20.23
N TYR A 8 -7.35 -21.75 19.84
CA TYR A 8 -7.75 -20.40 19.48
C TYR A 8 -8.60 -20.48 18.21
N LEU A 9 -9.91 -20.58 18.40
CA LEU A 9 -10.87 -20.42 17.32
C LEU A 9 -10.90 -18.93 16.98
N VAL A 10 -10.03 -18.51 16.06
CA VAL A 10 -10.09 -17.16 15.50
C VAL A 10 -11.29 -17.14 14.55
N SER A 11 -12.45 -16.78 15.10
CA SER A 11 -13.68 -16.54 14.37
C SER A 11 -13.53 -15.26 13.55
N HIS A 12 -12.94 -15.41 12.37
CA HIS A 12 -12.95 -14.35 11.36
C HIS A 12 -14.37 -14.25 10.79
N PRO A 13 -14.94 -13.05 10.64
CA PRO A 13 -16.13 -12.91 9.83
C PRO A 13 -15.83 -13.45 8.43
N LEU A 14 -16.68 -14.35 7.93
CA LEU A 14 -16.65 -14.86 6.57
C LEU A 14 -16.90 -13.70 5.60
N ARG A 15 -15.90 -12.85 5.38
CA ARG A 15 -15.93 -11.86 4.32
C ARG A 15 -15.59 -12.61 3.04
N ILE A 16 -16.54 -12.66 2.12
CA ILE A 16 -16.32 -13.20 0.78
C ILE A 16 -15.19 -12.36 0.16
N SER A 17 -14.01 -12.95 0.06
CA SER A 17 -12.88 -12.32 -0.60
C SER A 17 -13.26 -12.01 -2.04
N ARG A 18 -13.04 -10.77 -2.49
CA ARG A 18 -13.37 -10.39 -3.88
C ARG A 18 -12.51 -11.14 -4.89
N TYR A 19 -11.35 -11.66 -4.47
CA TYR A 19 -10.34 -12.23 -5.36
C TYR A 19 -9.73 -13.57 -4.87
N GLY A 20 -9.53 -13.76 -3.57
CA GLY A 20 -8.76 -14.88 -3.01
C GLY A 20 -9.44 -16.24 -2.93
N ALA A 21 -10.77 -16.31 -3.15
CA ALA A 21 -11.50 -17.57 -3.33
C ALA A 21 -11.50 -18.05 -4.79
N HIS A 22 -11.12 -17.18 -5.73
CA HIS A 22 -11.20 -17.43 -7.17
C HIS A 22 -9.85 -17.34 -7.90
N SER A 23 -8.79 -16.90 -7.22
CA SER A 23 -7.43 -16.89 -7.75
C SER A 23 -6.86 -18.31 -7.82
N SER A 24 -6.22 -18.66 -8.93
CA SER A 24 -5.49 -19.93 -9.11
C SER A 24 -4.06 -19.87 -8.58
N LEU A 25 -3.70 -18.81 -7.83
CA LEU A 25 -2.38 -18.66 -7.20
C LEU A 25 -2.06 -19.83 -6.27
N SER A 26 -0.86 -20.37 -6.42
CA SER A 26 -0.29 -21.31 -5.46
C SER A 26 -0.11 -20.64 -4.10
N THR A 27 0.05 -21.46 -3.05
CA THR A 27 0.34 -20.94 -1.71
C THR A 27 1.62 -20.12 -1.68
N ALA A 28 2.66 -20.53 -2.43
CA ALA A 28 3.93 -19.81 -2.48
C ALA A 28 3.76 -18.42 -3.14
N GLU A 29 3.11 -18.35 -4.30
CA GLU A 29 2.84 -17.06 -4.99
C GLU A 29 1.97 -16.15 -4.12
N ARG A 30 0.96 -16.70 -3.44
CA ARG A 30 0.09 -15.93 -2.54
C ARG A 30 0.88 -15.30 -1.38
N VAL A 31 1.78 -16.06 -0.76
CA VAL A 31 2.65 -15.55 0.32
C VAL A 31 3.58 -14.44 -0.21
N GLU A 32 4.20 -14.67 -1.37
CA GLU A 32 5.09 -13.69 -2.00
C GLU A 32 4.35 -12.37 -2.32
N ILE A 33 3.16 -12.44 -2.90
CA ILE A 33 2.35 -11.25 -3.17
C ILE A 33 1.91 -10.55 -1.89
N ILE A 34 1.53 -11.29 -0.84
CA ILE A 34 1.19 -10.70 0.46
C ILE A 34 2.38 -9.93 1.02
N ASP A 35 3.59 -10.48 0.93
CA ASP A 35 4.81 -9.81 1.38
C ASP A 35 5.08 -8.53 0.58
N VAL A 36 4.99 -8.60 -0.75
CA VAL A 36 5.14 -7.43 -1.65
C VAL A 36 4.14 -6.34 -1.29
N LEU A 37 2.86 -6.68 -1.13
CA LEU A 37 1.82 -5.71 -0.79
C LEU A 37 2.00 -5.16 0.63
N THR A 38 2.50 -5.96 1.57
CA THR A 38 2.80 -5.52 2.94
C THR A 38 3.96 -4.53 2.97
N GLN A 39 5.03 -4.78 2.20
CA GLN A 39 6.14 -3.84 2.03
C GLN A 39 5.69 -2.54 1.33
N THR A 40 4.79 -2.68 0.35
CA THR A 40 4.17 -1.54 -0.34
C THR A 40 3.32 -0.71 0.62
N LEU A 41 2.53 -1.36 1.48
CA LEU A 41 1.76 -0.72 2.54
C LEU A 41 2.66 0.02 3.53
N GLY A 42 3.76 -0.59 3.96
CA GLY A 42 4.77 0.09 4.79
C GLY A 42 5.34 1.35 4.11
N THR A 43 5.61 1.27 2.80
CA THR A 43 6.06 2.44 2.02
C THR A 43 4.98 3.53 1.94
N ALA A 44 3.72 3.16 1.68
CA ALA A 44 2.60 4.10 1.63
C ALA A 44 2.33 4.76 3.01
N LEU A 45 2.45 4.02 4.11
CA LEU A 45 2.32 4.57 5.47
C LEU A 45 3.44 5.58 5.78
N ASN A 46 4.67 5.28 5.38
CA ASN A 46 5.80 6.21 5.50
C ASN A 46 5.56 7.49 4.69
N LEU A 47 5.07 7.37 3.46
CA LEU A 47 4.66 8.51 2.63
C LEU A 47 3.55 9.33 3.34
N GLN A 48 2.59 8.68 3.99
CA GLN A 48 1.52 9.37 4.71
C GLN A 48 2.06 10.26 5.82
N ALA A 49 3.02 9.76 6.60
CA ALA A 49 3.62 10.52 7.68
C ALA A 49 4.44 11.70 7.16
N LEU A 50 5.24 11.52 6.11
CA LEU A 50 5.99 12.60 5.47
C LEU A 50 5.06 13.70 4.95
N LEU A 51 3.97 13.32 4.28
CA LEU A 51 2.99 14.26 3.74
C LEU A 51 2.27 15.02 4.86
N LYS A 52 1.84 14.33 5.93
CA LYS A 52 1.20 14.97 7.09
C LYS A 52 2.16 15.90 7.85
N GLY A 53 3.41 15.49 8.05
CA GLY A 53 4.44 16.35 8.65
C GLY A 53 4.67 17.61 7.81
N SER A 54 4.76 17.46 6.49
CA SER A 54 4.89 18.59 5.57
C SER A 54 3.69 19.54 5.62
N GLN A 55 2.45 19.02 5.75
CA GLN A 55 1.27 19.87 5.94
C GLN A 55 1.38 20.72 7.20
N GLN A 56 1.84 20.15 8.32
CA GLN A 56 2.03 20.89 9.57
C GLN A 56 3.06 22.01 9.40
N THR A 57 4.17 21.76 8.72
CA THR A 57 5.17 22.79 8.42
C THR A 57 4.61 23.88 7.50
N LEU A 58 3.86 23.48 6.46
CA LEU A 58 3.30 24.39 5.45
C LEU A 58 2.14 25.25 5.98
N HIS A 59 1.51 24.90 7.10
CA HIS A 59 0.48 25.74 7.73
C HIS A 59 0.99 27.13 8.13
N THR A 60 2.31 27.28 8.30
CA THR A 60 2.94 28.57 8.60
C THR A 60 3.23 29.41 7.35
N VAL A 61 3.09 28.84 6.15
CA VAL A 61 3.45 29.46 4.88
C VAL A 61 2.17 29.81 4.09
N SER A 62 2.09 31.01 3.55
CA SER A 62 0.89 31.56 2.88
C SER A 62 0.62 31.00 1.47
N PHE A 63 1.34 29.97 1.04
CA PHE A 63 1.23 29.46 -0.33
C PHE A 63 0.13 28.38 -0.47
N LEU A 64 -1.10 28.86 -0.60
CA LEU A 64 -2.32 28.05 -0.70
C LEU A 64 -2.26 26.89 -1.72
N PRO A 65 -1.70 27.05 -2.94
CA PRO A 65 -1.64 25.96 -3.91
C PRO A 65 -0.83 24.75 -3.42
N VAL A 66 0.26 24.97 -2.70
CA VAL A 66 1.10 23.89 -2.13
C VAL A 66 0.36 23.20 -0.98
N GLN A 67 -0.33 23.96 -0.12
CA GLN A 67 -1.16 23.35 0.92
C GLN A 67 -2.26 22.44 0.34
N GLN A 68 -2.95 22.90 -0.72
CA GLN A 68 -3.97 22.11 -1.42
C GLN A 68 -3.38 20.86 -2.07
N LEU A 69 -2.20 20.95 -2.68
CA LEU A 69 -1.50 19.79 -3.23
C LEU A 69 -1.23 18.74 -2.16
N PHE A 70 -0.62 19.13 -1.03
CA PHE A 70 -0.32 18.19 0.05
C PHE A 70 -1.59 17.59 0.65
N HIS A 71 -2.69 18.35 0.72
CA HIS A 71 -3.99 17.82 1.13
C HIS A 71 -4.54 16.75 0.17
N ARG A 72 -4.43 16.98 -1.15
CA ARG A 72 -4.80 15.98 -2.16
C ARG A 72 -3.91 14.74 -2.07
N LEU A 73 -2.61 14.90 -1.87
CA LEU A 73 -1.66 13.79 -1.72
C LEU A 73 -1.95 12.95 -0.47
N VAL A 74 -2.20 13.58 0.69
CA VAL A 74 -2.55 12.85 1.91
C VAL A 74 -3.82 12.04 1.73
N ARG A 75 -4.84 12.61 1.10
CA ARG A 75 -6.10 11.92 0.83
C ARG A 75 -5.90 10.74 -0.12
N ALA A 76 -5.22 10.95 -1.24
CA ALA A 76 -4.96 9.89 -2.21
C ALA A 76 -4.11 8.76 -1.62
N ASN A 77 -3.13 9.09 -0.78
CA ASN A 77 -2.33 8.09 -0.08
C ASN A 77 -3.17 7.29 0.93
N ALA A 78 -4.09 7.94 1.66
CA ALA A 78 -5.01 7.25 2.56
C ALA A 78 -5.91 6.26 1.80
N ASP A 79 -6.49 6.68 0.67
CA ASP A 79 -7.28 5.82 -0.20
C ASP A 79 -6.45 4.62 -0.70
N TYR A 80 -5.17 4.85 -1.04
CA TYR A 80 -4.26 3.80 -1.48
C TYR A 80 -3.89 2.82 -0.36
N THR A 81 -3.60 3.31 0.85
CA THR A 81 -3.34 2.44 2.02
C THR A 81 -4.56 1.59 2.36
N GLY A 82 -5.77 2.14 2.27
CA GLY A 82 -7.02 1.39 2.47
C GLY A 82 -7.16 0.27 1.45
N PHE A 83 -6.93 0.57 0.17
CA PHE A 83 -6.91 -0.45 -0.89
C PHE A 83 -5.88 -1.56 -0.61
N LEU A 84 -4.66 -1.24 -0.18
CA LEU A 84 -3.63 -2.24 0.10
C LEU A 84 -4.01 -3.16 1.26
N VAL A 85 -4.62 -2.62 2.32
CA VAL A 85 -5.15 -3.43 3.43
C VAL A 85 -6.22 -4.39 2.94
N GLU A 86 -7.16 -3.92 2.11
CA GLU A 86 -8.18 -4.78 1.52
C GLU A 86 -7.57 -5.86 0.62
N ALA A 87 -6.59 -5.51 -0.24
CA ALA A 87 -5.93 -6.44 -1.14
C ALA A 87 -5.16 -7.54 -0.39
N ILE A 88 -4.42 -7.19 0.68
CA ILE A 88 -3.73 -8.16 1.53
C ILE A 88 -4.73 -9.10 2.21
N THR A 89 -5.81 -8.53 2.75
CA THR A 89 -6.86 -9.31 3.42
C THR A 89 -7.58 -10.24 2.45
N ASP A 90 -7.85 -9.79 1.23
CA ASP A 90 -8.49 -10.58 0.18
C ASP A 90 -7.63 -11.80 -0.20
N LEU A 91 -6.31 -11.69 -0.17
CA LEU A 91 -5.40 -12.84 -0.38
C LEU A 91 -5.30 -13.78 0.83
N GLY A 92 -5.89 -13.41 1.98
CA GLY A 92 -5.81 -14.16 3.23
C GLY A 92 -4.66 -13.74 4.15
N GLY A 93 -3.97 -12.64 3.83
CA GLY A 93 -2.99 -12.01 4.72
C GLY A 93 -3.65 -11.20 5.83
N HIS A 94 -2.87 -10.79 6.82
CA HIS A 94 -3.31 -9.90 7.89
C HIS A 94 -2.60 -8.55 7.77
N ALA A 95 -3.35 -7.50 7.45
CA ALA A 95 -2.86 -6.13 7.44
C ALA A 95 -3.69 -5.27 8.39
N GLN A 96 -3.04 -4.71 9.41
CA GLN A 96 -3.57 -3.61 10.20
C GLN A 96 -2.70 -2.39 9.94
N ALA A 97 -3.25 -1.39 9.24
CA ALA A 97 -2.52 -0.17 8.90
C ALA A 97 -1.98 0.53 10.15
N GLU A 98 -2.75 0.55 11.25
CA GLU A 98 -2.37 1.17 12.51
C GLU A 98 -1.21 0.43 13.19
N ALA A 99 -1.20 -0.90 13.13
CA ALA A 99 -0.13 -1.71 13.71
C ALA A 99 1.18 -1.52 12.91
N LEU A 100 1.09 -1.56 11.57
CA LEU A 100 2.24 -1.32 10.70
C LEU A 100 2.75 0.12 10.76
N TYR A 101 1.86 1.09 10.96
CA TYR A 101 2.23 2.49 11.15
C TYR A 101 3.02 2.70 12.44
N ARG A 102 2.67 1.97 13.52
CA ARG A 102 3.40 2.03 14.80
C ARG A 102 4.73 1.28 14.77
N LEU A 103 4.83 0.22 13.97
CA LEU A 103 6.05 -0.58 13.82
C LEU A 103 7.07 0.07 12.89
N ASN A 104 6.62 0.85 11.90
CA ASN A 104 7.51 1.76 11.20
C ASN A 104 7.85 2.89 12.19
N GLU A 105 9.07 2.88 12.75
CA GLU A 105 9.62 4.07 13.39
C GLU A 105 9.79 5.15 12.32
N ILE A 106 8.73 5.92 12.08
CA ILE A 106 8.75 6.96 11.05
C ILE A 106 9.60 8.10 11.61
N GLN A 107 10.87 8.15 11.20
CA GLN A 107 11.70 9.31 11.41
C GLN A 107 10.99 10.54 10.85
N GLN A 108 10.64 11.47 11.74
CA GLN A 108 10.08 12.74 11.33
C GLN A 108 11.18 13.51 10.58
N PRO A 109 10.89 13.99 9.36
CA PRO A 109 11.86 14.76 8.59
C PRO A 109 12.19 16.06 9.34
N GLN A 110 13.47 16.42 9.37
CA GLN A 110 13.97 17.60 10.08
C GLN A 110 13.70 18.89 9.30
N CYS A 111 13.50 18.77 7.98
CA CYS A 111 13.14 19.90 7.11
C CYS A 111 12.32 19.49 5.88
N PHE A 112 11.76 20.48 5.19
CA PHE A 112 10.93 20.25 4.00
C PHE A 112 11.68 19.55 2.85
N ALA A 113 12.99 19.81 2.68
CA ALA A 113 13.79 19.15 1.65
C ALA A 113 13.98 17.64 1.92
N GLU A 114 14.10 17.24 3.19
CA GLU A 114 14.12 15.84 3.59
C GLU A 114 12.76 15.17 3.33
N CYS A 115 11.64 15.88 3.56
CA CYS A 115 10.31 15.39 3.19
C CYS A 115 10.25 15.06 1.69
N LEU A 116 10.65 15.98 0.83
CA LEU A 116 10.62 15.79 -0.63
C LEU A 116 11.53 14.63 -1.08
N SER A 117 12.70 14.51 -0.45
CA SER A 117 13.63 13.40 -0.70
C SER A 117 13.03 12.05 -0.27
N GLY A 118 12.35 12.01 0.87
CA GLY A 118 11.63 10.84 1.36
C GLY A 118 10.46 10.45 0.44
N ILE A 119 9.68 11.43 -0.01
CA ILE A 119 8.58 11.23 -0.97
C ILE A 119 9.12 10.65 -2.29
N SER A 120 10.21 11.23 -2.81
CA SER A 120 10.87 10.76 -4.03
C SER A 120 11.37 9.31 -3.89
N ARG A 121 11.94 8.95 -2.73
CA ARG A 121 12.39 7.59 -2.44
C ARG A 121 11.21 6.61 -2.38
N GLY A 122 10.10 7.01 -1.73
CA GLY A 122 8.88 6.24 -1.69
C GLY A 122 8.31 6.01 -3.09
N ALA A 123 8.23 7.05 -3.92
CA ALA A 123 7.78 6.93 -5.31
C ALA A 123 8.64 5.96 -6.13
N ARG A 124 9.98 6.00 -5.98
CA ARG A 124 10.88 5.02 -6.65
C ARG A 124 10.57 3.58 -6.24
N ARG A 125 10.28 3.33 -4.96
CA ARG A 125 9.88 1.99 -4.48
C ARG A 125 8.55 1.55 -5.07
N LEU A 126 7.56 2.45 -5.11
CA LEU A 126 6.26 2.17 -5.73
C LEU A 126 6.39 1.84 -7.22
N ARG A 127 7.29 2.50 -7.97
CA ARG A 127 7.57 2.14 -9.38
C ARG A 127 8.16 0.75 -9.55
N ALA A 128 9.07 0.35 -8.65
CA ALA A 128 9.66 -0.98 -8.70
C ALA A 128 8.59 -2.08 -8.52
N VAL A 129 7.66 -1.86 -7.58
CA VAL A 129 6.50 -2.75 -7.36
C VAL A 129 5.61 -2.81 -8.61
N ASP A 130 5.45 -1.71 -9.33
CA ASP A 130 4.62 -1.64 -10.53
C ASP A 130 5.09 -2.60 -11.64
N THR A 131 6.41 -2.78 -11.76
CA THR A 131 7.00 -3.75 -12.70
C THR A 131 6.65 -5.18 -12.30
N LEU A 132 6.87 -5.51 -11.02
CA LEU A 132 6.58 -6.83 -10.48
C LEU A 132 5.09 -7.21 -10.64
N LEU A 133 4.18 -6.29 -10.34
CA LEU A 133 2.74 -6.53 -10.49
C LEU A 133 2.33 -6.74 -11.95
N ARG A 134 3.01 -6.12 -12.92
CA ARG A 134 2.77 -6.35 -14.35
C ARG A 134 3.23 -7.74 -14.77
N ASP A 135 4.37 -8.21 -14.28
CA ASP A 135 4.87 -9.55 -14.55
C ASP A 135 3.87 -10.61 -14.06
N TYR A 136 3.36 -10.46 -12.83
CA TYR A 136 2.31 -11.36 -12.31
C TYR A 136 1.00 -11.30 -13.10
N ARG A 137 0.60 -10.11 -13.57
CA ARG A 137 -0.57 -9.97 -14.44
C ARG A 137 -0.38 -10.72 -15.75
N GLU A 138 0.80 -10.64 -16.35
CA GLU A 138 1.14 -11.34 -17.60
C GLU A 138 1.16 -12.86 -17.40
N CYS A 139 1.76 -13.34 -16.30
CA CYS A 139 1.70 -14.74 -15.90
C CYS A 139 0.26 -15.23 -15.70
N ALA A 140 -0.58 -14.47 -14.99
CA ALA A 140 -1.99 -14.80 -14.80
C ALA A 140 -2.76 -14.87 -16.12
N ALA A 141 -2.48 -13.94 -17.05
CA ALA A 141 -3.06 -13.95 -18.39
C ALA A 141 -2.64 -15.19 -19.20
N ALA A 142 -1.36 -15.56 -19.16
CA ALA A 142 -0.84 -16.76 -19.82
C ALA A 142 -1.49 -18.05 -19.29
N ASN A 143 -1.77 -18.09 -17.98
CA ASN A 143 -2.41 -19.22 -17.31
C ASN A 143 -3.95 -19.19 -17.37
N LYS A 144 -4.55 -18.22 -18.07
CA LYS A 144 -6.02 -18.01 -18.15
C LYS A 144 -6.69 -17.79 -16.78
N ASP A 145 -5.92 -17.38 -15.79
CA ASP A 145 -6.41 -17.04 -14.46
C ASP A 145 -6.98 -15.61 -14.46
N THR A 146 -8.27 -15.52 -14.80
CA THR A 146 -8.96 -14.24 -14.96
C THR A 146 -9.10 -13.50 -13.61
N ALA A 147 -9.22 -14.23 -12.50
CA ALA A 147 -9.37 -13.63 -11.17
C ALA A 147 -8.06 -12.96 -10.73
N SER A 148 -6.93 -13.67 -10.84
CA SER A 148 -5.62 -13.11 -10.49
C SER A 148 -5.22 -11.99 -11.45
N LYS A 149 -5.50 -12.14 -12.75
CA LYS A 149 -5.28 -11.05 -13.72
C LYS A 149 -6.00 -9.77 -13.29
N ARG A 150 -7.29 -9.86 -12.98
CA ARG A 150 -8.08 -8.71 -12.53
C ARG A 150 -7.54 -8.12 -11.23
N PHE A 151 -7.12 -8.96 -10.29
CA PHE A 151 -6.50 -8.51 -9.05
C PHE A 151 -5.24 -7.66 -9.32
N PHE A 152 -4.31 -8.16 -10.15
CA PHE A 152 -3.09 -7.42 -10.48
C PHE A 152 -3.37 -6.17 -11.33
N GLU A 153 -4.39 -6.18 -12.18
CA GLU A 153 -4.87 -4.98 -12.88
C GLU A 153 -5.34 -3.90 -11.90
N GLU A 154 -6.08 -4.29 -10.85
CA GLU A 154 -6.50 -3.34 -9.82
C GLU A 154 -5.31 -2.81 -9.00
N CYS A 155 -4.37 -3.68 -8.62
CA CYS A 155 -3.16 -3.25 -7.91
C CYS A 155 -2.33 -2.26 -8.73
N THR A 156 -2.07 -2.55 -9.99
CA THR A 156 -1.33 -1.66 -10.90
C THR A 156 -2.08 -0.35 -11.13
N ARG A 157 -3.41 -0.39 -11.34
CA ARG A 157 -4.23 0.81 -11.52
C ARG A 157 -4.20 1.74 -10.30
N HIS A 158 -4.33 1.19 -9.11
CA HIS A 158 -4.30 1.97 -7.86
C HIS A 158 -2.89 2.55 -7.59
N ASN A 159 -1.84 1.75 -7.80
CA ASN A 159 -0.46 2.22 -7.63
C ASN A 159 -0.11 3.33 -8.64
N ALA A 160 -0.41 3.12 -9.92
CA ALA A 160 -0.16 4.10 -10.98
C ALA A 160 -0.90 5.42 -10.74
N ARG A 161 -2.16 5.38 -10.28
CA ARG A 161 -2.93 6.57 -9.95
C ARG A 161 -2.31 7.39 -8.82
N PHE A 162 -1.74 6.73 -7.82
CA PHE A 162 -1.09 7.43 -6.73
C PHE A 162 0.29 7.97 -7.15
N LEU A 163 1.05 7.17 -7.91
CA LEU A 163 2.33 7.58 -8.50
C LEU A 163 2.20 8.81 -9.39
N SER A 164 1.22 8.85 -10.30
CA SER A 164 1.04 9.98 -11.20
C SER A 164 0.79 11.28 -10.42
N LEU A 165 0.00 11.22 -9.35
CA LEU A 165 -0.27 12.38 -8.49
C LEU A 165 1.02 12.94 -7.86
N ILE A 166 1.95 12.07 -7.45
CA ILE A 166 3.26 12.47 -6.93
C ILE A 166 4.15 13.01 -8.05
N GLU A 167 4.19 12.34 -9.19
CA GLU A 167 5.09 12.68 -10.30
C GLU A 167 4.74 14.01 -10.94
N ASP A 168 3.46 14.22 -11.24
CA ASP A 168 2.94 15.43 -11.88
C ASP A 168 3.23 16.70 -11.07
N HIS A 169 3.52 16.58 -9.77
CA HIS A 169 3.58 17.73 -8.86
C HIS A 169 4.86 17.83 -8.02
N LEU A 170 5.63 16.75 -7.85
CA LEU A 170 6.78 16.71 -6.93
C LEU A 170 8.04 16.09 -7.55
N SER A 171 7.98 15.54 -8.77
CA SER A 171 9.13 14.90 -9.43
C SER A 171 9.52 15.69 -10.68
N GLN A 172 10.48 16.60 -10.56
CA GLN A 172 11.28 17.11 -11.68
C GLN A 172 12.65 16.44 -11.68
#